data_AF-A0A9P4I3Y3-F1
#
_entry.id   AF-A0A9P4I3Y3-F1
#
_cell.length_a   1.000
_cell.length_b   1.000
_cell.length_c   1.000
_cell.angle_alpha   90.00
_cell.angle_beta   90.00
_cell.angle_gamma   90.00
#
_symmetry.space_group_name_H-M   'P 1'
#
loop_
_entity.id
_entity.type
_entity.pdbx_description
1 polymer ?
#
loop_
_entity_poly.entity_id
_entity_poly.type
_entity_poly.pdbx_seq_one_letter_code
_entity_poly.pdbx_strand_id
1 'polypeptide(L)'
;MLRQTILGYISAGWPREDIVIVDNSGTLDANNEGRLSSDNPFRIPYELYRNRYGVAILQTPTLYNFAQLQNLFLRIGIAHGWSYFFWSHMDVGILGDEDVVPYRSFYSRVLDILDGSLEPDRESNSTWSLESMRPATGAWAIKFFEFDNLALVNVEAWRTIGQWDTFVPYYSTDCDAYARLLLHGFTKDNVHAGHIFDVANTIDDPETKFFPAAKSDLDTTPAASRLHDNGTGADTGKPDATAAEANATLAPLDLDQLPDSPRYRNLLRELRTLQDVKYSTERNSWQDRQKGGRGEAWTYDPRGFQAAWWDTAQCGRELYTRKWGTLDCKLLGVTLDDMWKGDIVFDVM
;
A
#
# COMPACT_ATOMS: atom_id res chain seq x y z
N MET A 1 -2.68 -2.87 11.25
CA MET A 1 -2.70 -1.85 10.18
C MET A 1 -2.92 -2.50 8.82
N LEU A 2 -2.07 -3.46 8.41
CA LEU A 2 -2.22 -4.19 7.13
C LEU A 2 -3.66 -4.64 6.78
N ARG A 3 -4.39 -5.25 7.73
CA ARG A 3 -5.81 -5.62 7.55
C ARG A 3 -6.69 -4.44 7.11
N GLN A 4 -6.56 -3.28 7.76
CA GLN A 4 -7.30 -2.07 7.39
C GLN A 4 -6.93 -1.60 5.98
N THR A 5 -5.65 -1.58 5.63
CA THR A 5 -5.18 -1.17 4.30
C THR A 5 -5.78 -2.05 3.20
N ILE A 6 -5.70 -3.37 3.35
CA ILE A 6 -6.24 -4.33 2.38
C ILE A 6 -7.76 -4.15 2.23
N LEU A 7 -8.49 -4.08 3.35
CA LEU A 7 -9.94 -3.87 3.31
C LEU A 7 -10.33 -2.52 2.72
N GLY A 8 -9.54 -1.47 2.99
CA GLY A 8 -9.69 -0.14 2.40
C GLY A 8 -9.61 -0.22 0.88
N TYR A 9 -8.53 -0.79 0.32
CA TYR A 9 -8.38 -0.96 -1.13
C TYR A 9 -9.52 -1.77 -1.75
N ILE A 10 -9.89 -2.90 -1.15
CA ILE A 10 -11.00 -3.73 -1.64
C ILE A 10 -12.31 -2.95 -1.62
N SER A 11 -12.59 -2.22 -0.52
CA SER A 11 -13.83 -1.42 -0.40
C SER A 11 -13.87 -0.25 -1.38
N ALA A 12 -12.70 0.26 -1.76
CA ALA A 12 -12.55 1.35 -2.71
C ALA A 12 -12.52 0.87 -4.18
N GLY A 13 -12.80 -0.43 -4.41
CA GLY A 13 -13.01 -1.03 -5.72
C GLY A 13 -11.77 -1.71 -6.34
N TRP A 14 -10.65 -1.80 -5.62
CA TRP A 14 -9.45 -2.46 -6.15
C TRP A 14 -9.66 -3.99 -6.22
N PRO A 15 -9.35 -4.65 -7.37
CA PRO A 15 -9.49 -6.09 -7.50
C PRO A 15 -8.59 -6.85 -6.51
N ARG A 16 -9.11 -7.90 -5.88
CA ARG A 16 -8.37 -8.65 -4.85
C ARG A 16 -7.16 -9.37 -5.44
N GLU A 17 -7.32 -9.87 -6.66
CA GLU A 17 -6.32 -10.54 -7.48
C GLU A 17 -5.13 -9.63 -7.85
N ASP A 18 -5.32 -8.31 -7.87
CA ASP A 18 -4.29 -7.31 -8.17
C ASP A 18 -3.55 -6.85 -6.90
N ILE A 19 -3.97 -7.29 -5.71
CA ILE A 19 -3.35 -6.93 -4.44
C ILE A 19 -2.37 -8.03 -4.03
N VAL A 20 -1.10 -7.67 -3.94
CA VAL A 20 -0.02 -8.54 -3.45
C VAL A 20 0.56 -7.94 -2.19
N ILE A 21 0.45 -8.66 -1.07
CA ILE A 21 1.18 -8.34 0.15
C ILE A 21 2.62 -8.80 -0.02
N VAL A 22 3.57 -7.88 0.04
CA VAL A 22 4.98 -8.26 0.10
C VAL A 22 5.38 -8.44 1.56
N ASP A 23 5.50 -9.69 1.99
CA ASP A 23 5.97 -10.03 3.34
C ASP A 23 7.49 -9.88 3.41
N ASN A 24 7.91 -8.69 3.87
CA ASN A 24 9.29 -8.36 4.19
C ASN A 24 9.56 -8.39 5.71
N SER A 25 8.87 -9.27 6.45
CA SER A 25 9.05 -9.39 7.91
C SER A 25 10.41 -9.95 8.33
N GLY A 26 11.14 -10.59 7.40
CA GLY A 26 12.40 -11.25 7.71
C GLY A 26 12.25 -12.56 8.50
N THR A 27 11.02 -13.08 8.62
CA THR A 27 10.71 -14.25 9.45
C THR A 27 10.98 -15.60 8.77
N LEU A 28 11.62 -15.56 7.58
CA LEU A 28 11.84 -16.73 6.72
C LEU A 28 10.54 -17.54 6.55
N ASP A 29 10.53 -18.84 6.80
CA ASP A 29 9.37 -19.72 6.62
C ASP A 29 8.29 -19.57 7.71
N ALA A 30 8.56 -18.86 8.81
CA ALA A 30 7.75 -18.94 10.03
C ALA A 30 6.32 -18.42 9.87
N ASN A 31 6.09 -17.36 9.10
CA ASN A 31 4.73 -16.89 8.79
C ASN A 31 3.95 -17.91 7.95
N ASN A 32 4.61 -18.49 6.94
CA ASN A 32 3.99 -19.46 6.04
C ASN A 32 3.61 -20.77 6.76
N GLU A 33 4.37 -21.17 7.78
CA GLU A 33 4.10 -22.37 8.57
C GLU A 33 3.33 -22.09 9.87
N GLY A 34 2.94 -20.83 10.13
CA GLY A 34 2.18 -20.45 11.32
C GLY A 34 2.95 -20.66 12.63
N ARG A 35 4.28 -20.53 12.63
CA ARG A 35 5.15 -20.80 13.79
C ARG A 35 5.24 -19.64 14.79
N LEU A 36 4.78 -18.43 14.42
CA LEU A 36 4.84 -17.24 15.28
C LEU A 36 3.59 -17.11 16.17
N SER A 37 3.78 -16.66 17.41
CA SER A 37 2.67 -16.41 18.34
C SER A 37 1.74 -15.29 17.86
N SER A 38 0.49 -15.29 18.33
CA SER A 38 -0.51 -14.28 17.96
C SER A 38 -0.12 -12.85 18.34
N ASP A 39 0.70 -12.69 19.38
CA ASP A 39 1.22 -11.40 19.84
C ASP A 39 2.58 -11.03 19.23
N ASN A 40 3.19 -11.91 18.43
CA ASN A 40 4.41 -11.60 17.70
C ASN A 40 4.14 -10.49 16.67
N PRO A 41 4.87 -9.37 16.71
CA PRO A 41 4.62 -8.24 15.82
C PRO A 41 4.92 -8.51 14.34
N PHE A 42 5.78 -9.49 14.05
CA PHE A 42 6.13 -9.88 12.69
C PHE A 42 5.16 -10.91 12.10
N ARG A 43 4.17 -11.35 12.90
CA ARG A 43 3.16 -12.31 12.46
C ARG A 43 2.22 -11.72 11.43
N ILE A 44 2.16 -12.39 10.28
CA ILE A 44 1.17 -12.16 9.25
C ILE A 44 0.29 -13.42 9.13
N PRO A 45 -1.01 -13.36 9.49
CA PRO A 45 -1.90 -14.51 9.35
C PRO A 45 -2.20 -14.80 7.86
N TYR A 46 -1.39 -15.62 7.20
CA TYR A 46 -1.49 -15.89 5.76
C TYR A 46 -2.87 -16.38 5.32
N GLU A 47 -3.48 -17.31 6.06
CA GLU A 47 -4.82 -17.85 5.79
C GLU A 47 -5.91 -16.77 5.77
N LEU A 48 -5.77 -15.74 6.63
CA LEU A 48 -6.72 -14.62 6.64
C LEU A 48 -6.66 -13.87 5.31
N TYR A 49 -5.46 -13.50 4.86
CA TYR A 49 -5.30 -12.70 3.65
C TYR A 49 -5.58 -13.51 2.38
N ARG A 50 -5.06 -14.74 2.27
CA ARG A 50 -5.24 -15.59 1.10
C ARG A 50 -6.68 -16.08 0.96
N ASN A 51 -7.27 -16.63 2.02
CA ASN A 51 -8.57 -17.32 1.90
C ASN A 51 -9.75 -16.38 2.13
N ARG A 52 -9.70 -15.53 3.18
CA ARG A 52 -10.83 -14.64 3.50
C ARG A 52 -10.82 -13.40 2.61
N TYR A 53 -9.66 -12.80 2.40
CA TYR A 53 -9.57 -11.57 1.59
C TYR A 53 -9.26 -11.84 0.11
N GLY A 54 -8.76 -13.03 -0.24
CA GLY A 54 -8.51 -13.39 -1.63
C GLY A 54 -7.32 -12.66 -2.24
N VAL A 55 -6.38 -12.17 -1.42
CA VAL A 55 -5.19 -11.44 -1.89
C VAL A 55 -3.96 -12.35 -1.89
N ALA A 56 -3.01 -12.06 -2.77
CA ALA A 56 -1.77 -12.81 -2.84
C ALA A 56 -0.77 -12.35 -1.78
N ILE A 57 0.18 -13.23 -1.44
CA ILE A 57 1.32 -12.89 -0.59
C ILE A 57 2.59 -13.34 -1.29
N LEU A 58 3.50 -12.40 -1.49
CA LEU A 58 4.87 -12.63 -1.95
C LEU A 58 5.82 -12.45 -0.77
N GLN A 59 6.44 -13.53 -0.33
CA GLN A 59 7.43 -13.47 0.74
C GLN A 59 8.81 -13.11 0.19
N THR A 60 9.53 -12.21 0.87
CA THR A 60 10.93 -11.94 0.55
C THR A 60 11.84 -13.07 1.07
N PRO A 61 12.94 -13.41 0.38
CA PRO A 61 13.85 -14.47 0.84
C PRO A 61 14.53 -14.17 2.19
N THR A 62 14.67 -12.89 2.54
CA THR A 62 15.24 -12.38 3.78
C THR A 62 14.69 -10.97 4.04
N LEU A 63 15.09 -10.35 5.16
CA LEU A 63 14.77 -8.95 5.45
C LEU A 63 15.52 -8.01 4.50
N TYR A 64 14.79 -7.25 3.70
CA TYR A 64 15.33 -6.16 2.88
C TYR A 64 15.14 -4.81 3.54
N ASN A 65 16.11 -3.92 3.38
CA ASN A 65 15.92 -2.50 3.65
C ASN A 65 15.02 -1.86 2.58
N PHE A 66 14.64 -0.59 2.76
CA PHE A 66 13.69 0.07 1.86
C PHE A 66 14.22 0.15 0.42
N ALA A 67 15.46 0.58 0.22
CA ALA A 67 16.07 0.67 -1.12
C ALA A 67 16.13 -0.69 -1.84
N GLN A 68 16.48 -1.76 -1.11
CA GLN A 68 16.47 -3.13 -1.61
C GLN A 68 15.06 -3.60 -1.98
N LEU A 69 14.05 -3.25 -1.18
CA LEU A 69 12.66 -3.59 -1.43
C LEU A 69 12.12 -2.88 -2.68
N GLN A 70 12.45 -1.60 -2.88
CA GLN A 70 12.09 -0.88 -4.11
C GLN A 70 12.73 -1.51 -5.35
N ASN A 71 13.99 -1.96 -5.24
CA ASN A 71 14.66 -2.71 -6.31
C ASN A 71 14.00 -4.06 -6.57
N LEU A 72 13.49 -4.75 -5.54
CA LEU A 72 12.72 -5.98 -5.71
C LEU A 72 11.44 -5.70 -6.52
N PHE A 73 10.69 -4.65 -6.20
CA PHE A 73 9.46 -4.30 -6.92
C PHE A 73 9.75 -4.00 -8.40
N LEU A 74 10.77 -3.19 -8.68
CA LEU A 74 11.24 -2.93 -10.05
C LEU A 74 11.65 -4.21 -10.78
N ARG A 75 12.42 -5.09 -10.11
CA ARG A 75 12.87 -6.36 -10.69
C ARG A 75 11.70 -7.29 -11.02
N ILE A 76 10.64 -7.30 -10.22
CA ILE A 76 9.41 -8.05 -10.48
C ILE A 76 8.71 -7.46 -11.71
N GLY A 77 8.48 -6.15 -11.75
CA GLY A 77 7.87 -5.48 -12.90
C GLY A 77 8.61 -5.78 -14.21
N ILE A 78 9.94 -5.70 -14.19
CA ILE A 78 10.79 -6.07 -15.34
C ILE A 78 10.65 -7.54 -15.71
N ALA A 79 10.60 -8.46 -14.74
CA ALA A 79 10.47 -9.91 -15.00
C ALA A 79 9.18 -10.26 -15.71
N HIS A 80 8.09 -9.64 -15.28
CA HIS A 80 6.75 -9.90 -15.78
C HIS A 80 6.42 -9.08 -17.04
N GLY A 81 7.31 -8.18 -17.47
CA GLY A 81 7.07 -7.29 -18.59
C GLY A 81 5.99 -6.25 -18.31
N TRP A 82 5.78 -5.89 -17.03
CA TRP A 82 4.84 -4.85 -16.65
C TRP A 82 5.40 -3.48 -17.02
N SER A 83 4.63 -2.69 -17.76
CA SER A 83 4.98 -1.29 -18.05
C SER A 83 4.88 -0.43 -16.79
N TYR A 84 3.94 -0.76 -15.90
CA TYR A 84 3.64 -0.02 -14.70
C TYR A 84 3.34 -0.95 -13.54
N PHE A 85 3.61 -0.50 -12.32
CA PHE A 85 3.09 -1.13 -11.10
C PHE A 85 2.78 -0.07 -10.05
N PHE A 86 1.91 -0.43 -9.11
CA PHE A 86 1.63 0.38 -7.94
C PHE A 86 2.36 -0.20 -6.73
N TRP A 87 2.83 0.66 -5.83
CA TRP A 87 3.24 0.25 -4.48
C TRP A 87 2.59 1.15 -3.45
N SER A 88 2.30 0.60 -2.27
CA SER A 88 1.63 1.31 -1.19
C SER A 88 2.16 0.89 0.18
N HIS A 89 2.08 1.80 1.13
CA HIS A 89 2.41 1.56 2.54
C HIS A 89 1.36 0.65 3.20
N MET A 90 1.77 -0.09 4.24
CA MET A 90 0.91 -1.05 4.95
C MET A 90 0.05 -0.44 6.07
N ASP A 91 0.22 0.86 6.30
CA ASP A 91 -0.35 1.65 7.39
C ASP A 91 -1.17 2.84 6.88
N VAL A 92 -1.93 2.57 5.82
CA VAL A 92 -2.85 3.54 5.22
C VAL A 92 -4.32 3.13 5.37
N GLY A 93 -5.23 4.11 5.43
CA GLY A 93 -6.65 3.94 5.21
C GLY A 93 -7.06 4.51 3.85
N ILE A 94 -7.91 3.81 3.09
CA ILE A 94 -8.31 4.22 1.74
C ILE A 94 -9.82 4.44 1.72
N LEU A 95 -10.26 5.57 1.14
CA LEU A 95 -11.66 5.85 0.81
C LEU A 95 -11.74 6.50 -0.58
N GLY A 96 -12.81 6.21 -1.32
CA GLY A 96 -13.15 7.01 -2.51
C GLY A 96 -13.75 8.36 -2.11
N ASP A 97 -13.86 9.27 -3.07
CA ASP A 97 -14.61 10.52 -2.92
C ASP A 97 -16.12 10.24 -2.97
N GLU A 98 -16.67 9.60 -1.92
CA GLU A 98 -18.10 9.21 -1.87
C GLU A 98 -19.04 10.43 -1.78
N ASP A 99 -18.54 11.62 -1.48
CA ASP A 99 -19.29 12.89 -1.49
C ASP A 99 -19.33 13.58 -2.87
N VAL A 100 -18.59 13.07 -3.87
CA VAL A 100 -18.58 13.62 -5.22
C VAL A 100 -19.62 12.93 -6.10
N VAL A 101 -20.42 13.72 -6.83
CA VAL A 101 -21.47 13.24 -7.74
C VAL A 101 -21.15 13.62 -9.20
N PRO A 102 -21.20 12.68 -10.18
CA PRO A 102 -21.50 11.26 -10.00
C PRO A 102 -20.38 10.52 -9.26
N TYR A 103 -20.78 9.58 -8.39
CA TYR A 103 -19.82 8.76 -7.65
C TYR A 103 -19.00 7.90 -8.63
N ARG A 104 -17.70 7.87 -8.38
CA ARG A 104 -16.75 6.95 -9.00
C ARG A 104 -15.84 6.38 -7.92
N SER A 105 -15.64 5.06 -7.96
CA SER A 105 -14.74 4.38 -7.04
C SER A 105 -13.31 4.92 -7.14
N PHE A 106 -12.54 4.78 -6.06
CA PHE A 106 -11.11 5.12 -6.05
C PHE A 106 -10.38 4.41 -7.18
N TYR A 107 -10.60 3.10 -7.34
CA TYR A 107 -9.98 2.31 -8.39
C TYR A 107 -10.32 2.81 -9.80
N SER A 108 -11.59 3.16 -10.06
CA SER A 108 -11.98 3.73 -11.36
C SER A 108 -11.26 5.04 -11.68
N ARG A 109 -11.02 5.89 -10.68
CA ARG A 109 -10.26 7.15 -10.85
C ARG A 109 -8.76 6.88 -11.05
N VAL A 110 -8.21 5.89 -10.35
CA VAL A 110 -6.83 5.41 -10.58
C VAL A 110 -6.66 4.94 -12.03
N LEU A 111 -7.63 4.20 -12.58
CA LEU A 111 -7.60 3.78 -13.98
C LEU A 111 -7.67 4.95 -14.95
N ASP A 112 -8.49 5.99 -14.71
CA ASP A 112 -8.48 7.19 -15.57
C ASP A 112 -7.11 7.87 -15.57
N ILE A 113 -6.45 7.93 -14.40
CA ILE A 113 -5.12 8.52 -14.27
C ILE A 113 -4.11 7.68 -15.04
N LEU A 114 -4.19 6.34 -14.93
CA LEU A 114 -3.33 5.44 -15.68
C LEU A 114 -3.54 5.64 -17.18
N ASP A 115 -4.78 5.60 -17.67
CA ASP A 115 -5.13 5.79 -19.08
C ASP A 115 -4.65 7.14 -19.61
N GLY A 116 -4.90 8.23 -18.88
CA GLY A 116 -4.40 9.55 -19.23
C GLY A 116 -2.87 9.65 -19.21
N SER A 117 -2.19 8.72 -18.55
CA SER A 117 -0.72 8.63 -18.52
C SER A 117 -0.13 7.78 -19.65
N LEU A 118 -0.98 7.05 -20.40
CA LEU A 118 -0.63 6.31 -21.62
C LEU A 118 -0.68 7.18 -22.87
N GLU A 119 -1.42 8.29 -22.82
CA GLU A 119 -1.50 9.23 -23.93
C GLU A 119 -0.12 9.85 -24.18
N PRO A 120 0.43 9.77 -25.41
CA PRO A 120 1.73 10.34 -25.71
C PRO A 120 1.66 11.85 -25.49
N ASP A 121 2.55 12.37 -24.66
CA ASP A 121 2.67 13.79 -24.35
C ASP A 121 2.62 14.61 -25.65
N ARG A 122 1.50 15.29 -25.89
CA ARG A 122 1.35 16.24 -27.00
C ARG A 122 2.31 17.39 -26.72
N GLU A 123 3.48 17.35 -27.36
CA GLU A 123 4.44 18.45 -27.42
C GLU A 123 4.71 19.14 -26.06
N SER A 124 5.10 18.38 -25.04
CA SER A 124 5.62 19.00 -23.83
C SER A 124 7.08 19.44 -24.08
N ASN A 125 7.27 20.66 -24.59
CA ASN A 125 8.54 21.35 -24.40
C ASN A 125 8.80 21.40 -22.89
N SER A 126 9.73 20.58 -22.40
CA SER A 126 10.05 20.45 -20.99
C SER A 126 10.55 21.80 -20.48
N THR A 127 9.71 22.55 -19.77
CA THR A 127 10.18 23.75 -19.07
C THR A 127 10.84 23.32 -17.77
N TRP A 128 12.17 23.34 -17.79
CA TRP A 128 13.00 23.09 -16.61
C TRP A 128 13.01 24.34 -15.73
N SER A 129 12.50 24.21 -14.50
CA SER A 129 12.64 25.25 -13.49
C SER A 129 13.85 24.93 -12.62
N LEU A 130 14.92 25.73 -12.74
CA LEU A 130 16.11 25.60 -11.90
C LEU A 130 15.79 25.81 -10.40
N GLU A 131 14.76 26.60 -10.10
CA GLU A 131 14.34 26.98 -8.74
C GLU A 131 13.48 25.91 -8.06
N SER A 132 12.70 25.14 -8.84
CA SER A 132 11.89 24.02 -8.31
C SER A 132 12.48 22.64 -8.61
N MET A 133 13.53 22.58 -9.44
CA MET A 133 14.16 21.36 -9.94
C MET A 133 13.13 20.37 -10.52
N ARG A 134 12.10 20.89 -11.19
CA ARG A 134 11.01 20.11 -11.78
C ARG A 134 10.95 20.36 -13.28
N PRO A 135 10.83 19.32 -14.12
CA PRO A 135 10.15 19.48 -15.38
C PRO A 135 8.66 19.74 -15.06
N ALA A 136 8.11 20.86 -15.54
CA ALA A 136 6.69 21.18 -15.36
C ALA A 136 5.78 20.32 -16.25
N THR A 137 6.36 19.78 -17.33
CA THR A 137 5.75 18.92 -18.34
C THR A 137 6.84 18.00 -18.92
N GLY A 138 6.50 16.76 -19.30
CA GLY A 138 7.45 15.78 -19.83
C GLY A 138 7.15 14.35 -19.41
N ALA A 139 7.93 13.41 -19.96
CA ALA A 139 7.82 11.99 -19.63
C ALA A 139 7.89 11.76 -18.12
N TRP A 140 6.91 11.05 -17.58
CA TRP A 140 6.76 10.84 -16.14
C TRP A 140 7.45 9.55 -15.69
N ALA A 141 8.06 9.57 -14.50
CA ALA A 141 8.65 8.39 -13.90
C ALA A 141 7.84 7.83 -12.72
N ILE A 142 7.15 8.70 -12.00
CA ILE A 142 6.34 8.32 -10.83
C ILE A 142 5.16 9.28 -10.66
N LYS A 143 4.02 8.76 -10.22
CA LYS A 143 2.86 9.57 -9.81
C LYS A 143 2.48 9.22 -8.38
N PHE A 144 2.38 10.24 -7.55
CA PHE A 144 2.04 10.17 -6.13
C PHE A 144 0.58 10.52 -5.92
N PHE A 145 -0.18 9.64 -5.27
CA PHE A 145 -1.60 9.89 -4.98
C PHE A 145 -1.81 10.64 -3.67
N GLU A 146 -0.95 10.40 -2.68
CA GLU A 146 -0.88 11.15 -1.42
C GLU A 146 0.53 10.95 -0.86
N PHE A 147 1.46 11.83 -1.24
CA PHE A 147 2.89 11.59 -1.04
C PHE A 147 3.26 10.18 -1.55
N ASP A 148 4.14 9.44 -0.87
CA ASP A 148 4.53 8.08 -1.27
C ASP A 148 3.61 6.97 -0.70
N ASN A 149 2.47 7.32 -0.09
CA ASN A 149 1.54 6.33 0.50
C ASN A 149 0.94 5.37 -0.54
N LEU A 150 0.72 5.85 -1.76
CA LEU A 150 0.45 5.07 -2.97
C LEU A 150 1.15 5.78 -4.12
N ALA A 151 1.95 5.03 -4.87
CA ALA A 151 2.61 5.54 -6.06
C ALA A 151 2.46 4.61 -7.25
N LEU A 152 2.27 5.20 -8.43
CA LEU A 152 2.33 4.54 -9.73
C LEU A 152 3.74 4.73 -10.31
N VAL A 153 4.39 3.62 -10.65
CA VAL A 153 5.78 3.58 -11.12
C VAL A 153 5.84 3.25 -12.60
N ASN A 154 6.57 4.06 -13.39
CA ASN A 154 6.86 3.78 -14.81
C ASN A 154 8.14 2.95 -14.97
N VAL A 155 8.00 1.66 -15.27
CA VAL A 155 9.15 0.74 -15.31
C VAL A 155 10.18 1.14 -16.37
N GLU A 156 9.76 1.69 -17.51
CA GLU A 156 10.67 2.14 -18.57
C GLU A 156 11.54 3.34 -18.11
N ALA A 157 10.91 4.33 -17.47
CA ALA A 157 11.62 5.47 -16.91
C ALA A 157 12.66 5.01 -15.86
N TRP A 158 12.26 4.11 -14.96
CA TRP A 158 13.16 3.57 -13.94
C TRP A 158 14.29 2.68 -14.50
N ARG A 159 14.09 2.02 -15.64
CA ARG A 159 15.19 1.34 -16.36
C ARG A 159 16.22 2.31 -16.91
N THR A 160 15.83 3.54 -17.22
CA THR A 160 16.74 4.61 -17.68
C THR A 160 17.54 5.20 -16.52
N ILE A 161 16.89 5.38 -15.38
CA ILE A 161 17.46 6.05 -14.19
C ILE A 161 18.32 5.09 -13.34
N GLY A 162 18.02 3.80 -13.44
CA GLY A 162 18.70 2.74 -12.72
C GLY A 162 18.11 2.46 -11.34
N GLN A 163 18.77 1.56 -10.62
CA GLN A 163 18.33 1.05 -9.32
C GLN A 163 18.27 2.14 -8.24
N TRP A 164 17.53 1.87 -7.17
CA TRP A 164 17.70 2.53 -5.89
C TRP A 164 19.07 2.17 -5.32
N ASP A 165 19.75 3.14 -4.72
CA ASP A 165 21.07 2.92 -4.14
C ASP A 165 20.95 2.14 -2.82
N THR A 166 21.29 0.86 -2.84
CA THR A 166 21.14 -0.01 -1.66
C THR A 166 22.08 0.35 -0.50
N PHE A 167 23.10 1.18 -0.74
CA PHE A 167 23.97 1.72 0.30
C PHE A 167 23.40 2.97 0.97
N VAL A 168 22.33 3.55 0.41
CA VAL A 168 21.48 4.55 1.07
C VAL A 168 20.16 3.85 1.42
N PRO A 169 20.07 3.14 2.57
CA PRO A 169 19.01 2.16 2.81
C PRO A 169 17.64 2.74 3.21
N TYR A 170 17.59 3.92 3.83
CA TYR A 170 16.37 4.54 4.38
C TYR A 170 16.41 6.08 4.28
N TYR A 171 15.23 6.71 4.17
CA TYR A 171 14.96 8.16 4.13
C TYR A 171 15.68 8.99 3.05
N SER A 172 17.00 9.06 3.08
CA SER A 172 17.78 9.77 2.05
C SER A 172 17.75 9.04 0.70
N THR A 173 17.27 7.81 0.69
CA THR A 173 17.13 6.99 -0.51
C THR A 173 16.08 7.54 -1.48
N ASP A 174 14.98 8.08 -0.95
CA ASP A 174 13.96 8.76 -1.75
C ASP A 174 14.53 10.02 -2.39
N CYS A 175 15.33 10.77 -1.62
CA CYS A 175 16.02 11.96 -2.10
C CYS A 175 17.01 11.62 -3.21
N ASP A 176 17.78 10.55 -3.07
CA ASP A 176 18.68 10.05 -4.11
C ASP A 176 17.95 9.65 -5.39
N ALA A 177 16.99 8.73 -5.26
CA ALA A 177 16.31 8.16 -6.40
C ALA A 177 15.48 9.21 -7.14
N TYR A 178 14.70 10.02 -6.40
CA TYR A 178 13.84 11.04 -7.00
C TYR A 178 14.61 12.21 -7.57
N ALA A 179 15.75 12.60 -6.99
CA ALA A 179 16.59 13.61 -7.62
C ALA A 179 17.20 13.09 -8.93
N ARG A 180 17.60 11.82 -8.99
CA ARG A 180 18.04 11.20 -10.27
C ARG A 180 16.92 11.18 -11.31
N LEU A 181 15.67 10.88 -10.94
CA LEU A 181 14.52 11.00 -11.87
C LEU A 181 14.51 12.38 -12.55
N LEU A 182 14.60 13.43 -11.74
CA LEU A 182 14.53 14.82 -12.19
C LEU A 182 15.74 15.18 -13.05
N LEU A 183 16.95 14.78 -12.64
CA LEU A 183 18.19 15.02 -13.40
C LEU A 183 18.21 14.29 -14.75
N HIS A 184 17.48 13.19 -14.89
CA HIS A 184 17.25 12.51 -16.18
C HIS A 184 16.14 13.16 -17.02
N GLY A 185 15.51 14.25 -16.54
CA GLY A 185 14.45 14.97 -17.23
C GLY A 185 13.05 14.40 -17.04
N PHE A 186 12.87 13.39 -16.18
CA PHE A 186 11.55 12.84 -15.90
C PHE A 186 10.78 13.64 -14.84
N THR A 187 9.46 13.63 -14.93
CA THR A 187 8.59 14.23 -13.90
C THR A 187 8.29 13.27 -12.75
N LYS A 188 7.95 13.88 -11.60
CA LYS A 188 7.30 13.21 -10.47
C LYS A 188 6.02 13.97 -10.18
N ASP A 189 4.88 13.36 -10.51
CA ASP A 189 3.60 14.05 -10.50
C ASP A 189 2.85 13.80 -9.21
N ASN A 190 2.01 14.75 -8.80
CA ASN A 190 0.99 14.51 -7.78
C ASN A 190 -0.35 14.39 -8.49
N VAL A 191 -1.09 13.35 -8.17
CA VAL A 191 -2.41 13.02 -8.73
C VAL A 191 -3.39 12.75 -7.60
N HIS A 192 -4.69 12.78 -7.87
CA HIS A 192 -5.73 12.57 -6.85
C HIS A 192 -6.78 11.59 -7.36
N ALA A 193 -7.05 10.54 -6.58
CA ALA A 193 -8.11 9.55 -6.90
C ALA A 193 -9.10 9.32 -5.75
N GLY A 194 -8.94 10.03 -4.64
CA GLY A 194 -9.72 9.87 -3.42
C GLY A 194 -8.86 10.12 -2.19
N HIS A 195 -9.26 9.58 -1.06
CA HIS A 195 -8.56 9.81 0.20
C HIS A 195 -7.67 8.65 0.60
N ILE A 196 -6.41 8.97 0.86
CA ILE A 196 -5.41 8.06 1.44
C ILE A 196 -4.96 8.67 2.75
N PHE A 197 -5.20 7.98 3.85
CA PHE A 197 -4.87 8.44 5.20
C PHE A 197 -3.64 7.71 5.69
N ASP A 198 -2.56 8.43 5.96
CA ASP A 198 -1.37 7.89 6.62
C ASP A 198 -1.64 7.79 8.13
N VAL A 199 -1.96 6.59 8.66
CA VAL A 199 -2.58 6.46 10.00
C VAL A 199 -1.62 5.95 11.08
N ALA A 200 -1.80 6.42 12.31
CA ALA A 200 -1.00 5.99 13.47
C ALA A 200 -1.47 4.65 14.07
N ASN A 201 -2.69 4.22 13.75
CA ASN A 201 -3.32 3.03 14.33
C ASN A 201 -4.42 2.48 13.40
N THR A 202 -5.05 1.38 13.79
CA THR A 202 -6.21 0.82 13.10
C THR A 202 -7.53 1.33 13.66
N ILE A 203 -8.51 1.50 12.78
CA ILE A 203 -9.92 1.58 13.17
C ILE A 203 -10.36 0.27 13.85
N ASP A 204 -11.26 0.39 14.81
CA ASP A 204 -11.83 -0.78 15.47
C ASP A 204 -12.68 -1.60 14.49
N ASP A 205 -12.47 -2.91 14.46
CA ASP A 205 -13.20 -3.88 13.60
C ASP A 205 -13.34 -3.43 12.12
N PRO A 206 -12.22 -3.34 11.37
CA PRO A 206 -12.22 -2.78 10.03
C PRO A 206 -13.11 -3.54 9.06
N GLU A 207 -13.30 -4.86 9.24
CA GLU A 207 -14.20 -5.62 8.37
C GLU A 207 -15.63 -5.10 8.42
N THR A 208 -16.18 -4.89 9.62
CA THR A 208 -17.54 -4.38 9.75
C THR A 208 -17.65 -2.95 9.25
N LYS A 209 -16.64 -2.11 9.51
CA LYS A 209 -16.72 -0.70 9.12
C LYS A 209 -16.64 -0.51 7.60
N PHE A 210 -15.80 -1.28 6.92
CA PHE A 210 -15.72 -1.26 5.45
C PHE A 210 -16.84 -2.06 4.78
N PHE A 211 -17.31 -3.15 5.39
CA PHE A 211 -18.30 -4.08 4.83
C PHE A 211 -19.42 -4.41 5.84
N PRO A 212 -20.35 -3.47 6.12
CA PRO A 212 -21.36 -3.65 7.17
C PRO A 212 -22.33 -4.81 6.90
N ALA A 213 -22.66 -5.08 5.63
CA ALA A 213 -23.54 -6.19 5.24
C ALA A 213 -22.94 -7.58 5.55
N ALA A 214 -21.61 -7.71 5.66
CA ALA A 214 -20.96 -9.00 5.96
C ALA A 214 -21.27 -9.53 7.38
N LYS A 215 -21.79 -8.69 8.29
CA LYS A 215 -22.31 -9.15 9.60
C LYS A 215 -23.69 -9.80 9.51
N SER A 216 -24.54 -9.36 8.57
CA SER A 216 -25.91 -9.87 8.41
C SER A 216 -25.94 -11.35 8.06
N ASP A 217 -24.97 -11.82 7.26
CA ASP A 217 -24.89 -13.22 6.83
C ASP A 217 -24.37 -14.16 7.93
N LEU A 218 -23.78 -13.62 9.01
CA LEU A 218 -23.31 -14.41 10.15
C LEU A 218 -24.39 -14.60 11.23
N ASP A 219 -25.29 -13.62 11.41
CA ASP A 219 -26.38 -13.72 12.40
C ASP A 219 -27.61 -14.48 11.86
N THR A 220 -27.67 -14.78 10.56
CA THR A 220 -28.81 -15.47 9.92
C THR A 220 -28.61 -16.98 9.70
N THR A 221 -27.63 -17.61 10.37
CA THR A 221 -27.52 -19.08 10.38
C THR A 221 -28.07 -19.70 11.67
N PRO A 222 -29.37 -19.98 11.81
CA PRO A 222 -29.83 -20.98 12.77
C PRO A 222 -29.79 -22.37 12.14
N ALA A 223 -29.14 -23.30 12.86
CA ALA A 223 -29.40 -24.75 12.92
C ALA A 223 -28.26 -25.70 12.49
N ALA A 224 -27.22 -25.77 13.33
CA ALA A 224 -26.65 -27.07 13.71
C ALA A 224 -27.38 -27.59 14.97
N SER A 225 -28.67 -27.85 14.85
CA SER A 225 -29.46 -28.57 15.86
C SER A 225 -30.79 -28.95 15.23
N ARG A 226 -30.96 -30.25 14.97
CA ARG A 226 -32.20 -31.04 14.71
C ARG A 226 -32.04 -32.00 13.53
N LEU A 227 -31.18 -33.00 13.73
CA LEU A 227 -31.44 -34.40 13.35
C LEU A 227 -31.65 -35.08 14.71
N HIS A 228 -32.71 -35.80 15.07
CA HIS A 228 -33.67 -36.63 14.35
C HIS A 228 -34.99 -36.63 15.14
N ASP A 229 -36.15 -36.58 14.48
CA ASP A 229 -37.25 -37.45 14.86
C ASP A 229 -38.16 -37.75 13.65
N ASN A 230 -38.64 -38.98 13.62
CA ASN A 230 -39.28 -39.68 12.51
C ASN A 230 -40.65 -39.13 12.12
N GLY A 231 -41.03 -39.28 10.85
CA GLY A 231 -42.43 -39.08 10.43
C GLY A 231 -42.68 -39.27 8.94
N THR A 232 -43.13 -40.47 8.59
CA THR A 232 -43.67 -40.91 7.29
C THR A 232 -44.82 -40.06 6.73
N GLY A 233 -44.90 -39.92 5.39
CA GLY A 233 -46.15 -39.53 4.72
C GLY A 233 -45.95 -39.09 3.27
N ALA A 234 -46.57 -39.81 2.34
CA ALA A 234 -46.43 -39.65 0.90
C ALA A 234 -47.49 -38.71 0.28
N ASP A 235 -47.10 -38.12 -0.85
CA ASP A 235 -47.87 -37.80 -2.08
C ASP A 235 -48.99 -36.74 -2.03
N THR A 236 -48.86 -35.68 -2.85
CA THR A 236 -49.71 -35.42 -4.05
C THR A 236 -49.50 -34.01 -4.62
N GLY A 237 -49.28 -33.93 -5.93
CA GLY A 237 -49.81 -32.85 -6.79
C GLY A 237 -48.96 -31.59 -7.03
N LYS A 238 -48.28 -31.52 -8.19
CA LYS A 238 -48.17 -30.28 -9.01
C LYS A 238 -49.53 -30.08 -9.73
N PRO A 239 -50.00 -28.87 -10.06
CA PRO A 239 -49.28 -27.81 -10.81
C PRO A 239 -49.56 -26.40 -10.22
N ASP A 240 -48.97 -25.26 -10.60
CA ASP A 240 -48.79 -24.66 -11.92
C ASP A 240 -47.70 -23.58 -11.85
N ALA A 241 -46.94 -23.48 -12.95
CA ALA A 241 -45.88 -22.52 -13.16
C ALA A 241 -46.41 -21.27 -13.86
N THR A 242 -47.17 -20.41 -13.18
CA THR A 242 -47.54 -19.07 -13.69
C THR A 242 -47.99 -18.16 -12.54
N ALA A 243 -47.06 -17.63 -11.74
CA ALA A 243 -47.28 -16.48 -10.83
C ALA A 243 -46.02 -16.01 -10.07
N ALA A 244 -44.88 -16.72 -10.16
CA ALA A 244 -43.71 -16.45 -9.32
C ALA A 244 -42.76 -15.34 -9.85
N GLU A 245 -42.97 -14.81 -11.06
CA GLU A 245 -42.04 -13.85 -11.68
C GLU A 245 -42.40 -12.36 -11.48
N ALA A 246 -43.38 -12.03 -10.64
CA ALA A 246 -43.80 -10.64 -10.42
C ALA A 246 -43.39 -10.02 -9.07
N ASN A 247 -42.62 -10.73 -8.23
CA ASN A 247 -42.19 -10.23 -6.92
C ASN A 247 -40.70 -10.46 -6.67
N ALA A 248 -39.86 -10.07 -7.64
CA ALA A 248 -38.51 -9.66 -7.31
C ALA A 248 -38.62 -8.32 -6.55
N THR A 249 -38.96 -8.41 -5.27
CA THR A 249 -38.80 -7.31 -4.32
C THR A 249 -37.36 -6.83 -4.46
N LEU A 250 -37.19 -5.63 -5.02
CA LEU A 250 -35.95 -4.87 -4.95
C LEU A 250 -35.46 -4.98 -3.51
N ALA A 251 -34.27 -5.57 -3.32
CA ALA A 251 -33.64 -5.60 -2.01
C ALA A 251 -33.69 -4.17 -1.44
N PRO A 252 -34.02 -3.98 -0.14
CA PRO A 252 -34.04 -2.66 0.46
C PRO A 252 -32.77 -1.91 0.10
N LEU A 253 -32.91 -0.68 -0.38
CA LEU A 253 -31.77 0.18 -0.71
C LEU A 253 -30.90 0.30 0.54
N ASP A 254 -29.71 -0.28 0.52
CA ASP A 254 -28.79 -0.22 1.66
C ASP A 254 -28.25 1.21 1.77
N LEU A 255 -28.84 1.98 2.69
CA LEU A 255 -28.48 3.38 2.91
C LEU A 255 -27.01 3.56 3.34
N ASP A 256 -26.38 2.52 3.89
CA ASP A 256 -24.97 2.55 4.28
C ASP A 256 -24.01 2.35 3.09
N GLN A 257 -24.54 1.99 1.92
CA GLN A 257 -23.78 1.86 0.67
C GLN A 257 -24.03 2.99 -0.34
N LEU A 258 -24.88 3.96 0.02
CA LEU A 258 -25.05 5.15 -0.81
C LEU A 258 -23.84 6.08 -0.71
N PRO A 259 -23.51 6.82 -1.80
CA PRO A 259 -22.60 7.95 -1.74
C PRO A 259 -22.99 8.91 -0.61
N ASP A 260 -22.00 9.48 0.08
CA ASP A 260 -22.14 10.32 1.28
C ASP A 260 -22.95 9.70 2.45
N SER A 261 -22.96 8.37 2.54
CA SER A 261 -23.62 7.66 3.64
C SER A 261 -23.07 8.05 5.03
N PRO A 262 -23.86 7.86 6.10
CA PRO A 262 -23.37 8.01 7.47
C PRO A 262 -22.12 7.15 7.75
N ARG A 263 -22.04 5.95 7.17
CA ARG A 263 -20.87 5.05 7.23
C ARG A 263 -19.62 5.75 6.68
N TYR A 264 -19.68 6.28 5.47
CA TYR A 264 -18.58 7.01 4.84
C TYR A 264 -18.10 8.17 5.70
N ARG A 265 -19.01 9.05 6.12
CA ARG A 265 -18.67 10.23 6.92
C ARG A 265 -18.04 9.87 8.27
N ASN A 266 -18.45 8.74 8.86
CA ASN A 266 -17.84 8.24 10.09
C ASN A 266 -16.43 7.69 9.86
N LEU A 267 -16.24 6.85 8.85
CA LEU A 267 -14.92 6.35 8.44
C LEU A 267 -13.95 7.49 8.12
N LEU A 268 -14.41 8.47 7.32
CA LEU A 268 -13.64 9.65 6.95
C LEU A 268 -13.14 10.41 8.18
N ARG A 269 -14.02 10.65 9.16
CA ARG A 269 -13.67 11.34 10.41
C ARG A 269 -12.68 10.54 11.25
N GLU A 270 -12.89 9.24 11.38
CA GLU A 270 -12.04 8.37 12.20
C GLU A 270 -10.64 8.24 11.59
N LEU A 271 -10.53 7.97 10.29
CA LEU A 271 -9.25 7.88 9.59
C LEU A 271 -8.48 9.20 9.62
N ARG A 272 -9.16 10.34 9.44
CA ARG A 272 -8.55 11.66 9.58
C ARG A 272 -8.02 11.89 11.00
N THR A 273 -8.79 11.51 12.03
CA THR A 273 -8.34 11.60 13.43
C THR A 273 -7.06 10.77 13.65
N LEU A 274 -6.98 9.56 13.08
CA LEU A 274 -5.80 8.71 13.18
C LEU A 274 -4.59 9.26 12.42
N GLN A 275 -4.81 9.95 11.30
CA GLN A 275 -3.76 10.65 10.55
C GLN A 275 -3.24 11.87 11.32
N ASP A 276 -4.13 12.68 11.89
CA ASP A 276 -3.76 13.83 12.70
C ASP A 276 -2.89 13.41 13.90
N VAL A 277 -3.24 12.30 14.55
CA VAL A 277 -2.40 11.71 15.61
C VAL A 277 -1.03 11.33 15.07
N LYS A 278 -0.94 10.70 13.89
CA LYS A 278 0.34 10.33 13.29
C LYS A 278 1.22 11.54 13.05
N TYR A 279 0.64 12.60 12.50
CA TYR A 279 1.38 13.83 12.19
C TYR A 279 1.75 14.64 13.44
N SER A 280 1.02 14.48 14.55
CA SER A 280 1.34 15.10 15.84
C SER A 280 2.38 14.35 16.69
N THR A 281 2.70 13.10 16.34
CA THR A 281 3.59 12.24 17.12
C THR A 281 4.95 12.08 16.46
N GLU A 282 5.95 11.65 17.23
CA GLU A 282 7.28 11.39 16.70
C GLU A 282 7.22 10.22 15.69
N ARG A 283 7.76 10.46 14.49
CA ARG A 283 7.84 9.48 13.41
C ARG A 283 8.62 8.24 13.88
N ASN A 284 8.18 7.06 13.43
CA ASN A 284 8.89 5.79 13.65
C ASN A 284 9.17 5.46 15.13
N SER A 285 8.14 5.68 15.96
CA SER A 285 8.14 5.33 17.40
C SER A 285 7.34 4.06 17.71
N TRP A 286 6.90 3.31 16.68
CA TRP A 286 6.05 2.12 16.86
C TRP A 286 6.86 0.85 17.10
N GLN A 287 8.11 0.81 16.62
CA GLN A 287 9.01 -0.34 16.69
C GLN A 287 9.27 -0.72 18.16
N ASP A 288 9.57 0.24 19.03
CA ASP A 288 9.78 0.04 20.47
C ASP A 288 8.52 -0.36 21.27
N ARG A 289 7.31 -0.21 20.69
CA ARG A 289 6.05 -0.52 21.40
C ARG A 289 5.71 -2.00 21.38
N GLN A 290 6.32 -2.76 20.48
CA GLN A 290 6.08 -4.18 20.30
C GLN A 290 6.86 -4.97 21.38
N LYS A 291 6.25 -6.03 21.93
CA LYS A 291 6.84 -6.82 23.03
C LYS A 291 6.71 -8.34 22.90
N GLY A 292 5.94 -8.83 21.92
CA GLY A 292 5.73 -10.25 21.69
C GLY A 292 6.90 -10.93 20.97
N GLY A 293 6.87 -12.26 20.90
CA GLY A 293 7.87 -13.07 20.18
C GLY A 293 9.21 -13.26 20.90
N ARG A 294 9.34 -12.85 22.16
CA ARG A 294 10.59 -13.05 22.93
C ARG A 294 10.90 -14.54 23.07
N GLY A 295 12.06 -14.95 22.55
CA GLY A 295 12.52 -16.35 22.57
C GLY A 295 12.09 -17.17 21.36
N GLU A 296 11.29 -16.60 20.46
CA GLU A 296 10.98 -17.21 19.17
C GLU A 296 12.13 -16.99 18.19
N ALA A 297 12.35 -17.96 17.31
CA ALA A 297 13.26 -17.77 16.19
C ALA A 297 12.76 -16.64 15.27
N TRP A 298 13.69 -15.98 14.59
CA TRP A 298 13.40 -14.94 13.59
C TRP A 298 12.69 -13.69 14.15
N THR A 299 12.75 -13.49 15.47
CA THR A 299 12.26 -12.30 16.14
C THR A 299 13.43 -11.46 16.63
N TYR A 300 13.33 -10.14 16.48
CA TYR A 300 14.31 -9.20 17.02
C TYR A 300 13.88 -8.69 18.40
N ASP A 301 14.86 -8.36 19.25
CA ASP A 301 14.57 -7.44 20.36
C ASP A 301 14.09 -6.10 19.77
N PRO A 302 12.87 -5.63 20.08
CA PRO A 302 12.30 -4.46 19.40
C PRO A 302 13.13 -3.19 19.59
N ARG A 303 13.76 -3.02 20.76
CA ARG A 303 14.67 -1.90 21.04
C ARG A 303 15.97 -2.01 20.26
N GLY A 304 16.58 -3.19 20.25
CA GLY A 304 17.75 -3.47 19.44
C GLY A 304 17.49 -3.26 17.94
N PHE A 305 16.32 -3.68 17.46
CA PHE A 305 15.89 -3.45 16.08
C PHE A 305 15.76 -1.96 15.76
N GLN A 306 15.06 -1.19 16.61
CA GLN A 306 14.90 0.24 16.39
C GLN A 306 16.25 0.98 16.39
N ALA A 307 17.14 0.65 17.33
CA ALA A 307 18.48 1.21 17.37
C ALA A 307 19.29 0.88 16.10
N ALA A 308 19.37 -0.40 15.73
CA ALA A 308 20.09 -0.84 14.55
C ALA A 308 19.53 -0.20 13.25
N TRP A 309 18.21 -0.01 13.20
CA TRP A 309 17.55 0.64 12.08
C TRP A 309 17.97 2.12 11.96
N TRP A 310 17.97 2.87 13.07
CA TRP A 310 18.39 4.27 13.08
C TRP A 310 19.88 4.44 12.77
N ASP A 311 20.74 3.55 13.29
CA ASP A 311 22.17 3.53 12.96
C ASP A 311 22.38 3.30 11.45
N THR A 312 21.67 2.33 10.89
CA THR A 312 21.71 2.04 9.44
C THR A 312 21.22 3.24 8.61
N ALA A 313 20.15 3.91 9.04
CA ALA A 313 19.66 5.12 8.40
C ALA A 313 20.67 6.28 8.48
N GLN A 314 21.39 6.41 9.60
CA GLN A 314 22.42 7.43 9.79
C GLN A 314 23.63 7.20 8.86
N CYS A 315 24.14 5.96 8.78
CA CYS A 315 25.20 5.63 7.82
C CYS A 315 24.76 5.90 6.36
N GLY A 316 23.48 5.64 6.05
CA GLY A 316 22.88 5.99 4.76
C GLY A 316 22.93 7.49 4.46
N ARG A 317 22.60 8.33 5.44
CA ARG A 317 22.68 9.80 5.31
C ARG A 317 24.11 10.29 5.06
N GLU A 318 25.09 9.68 5.71
CA GLU A 318 26.51 10.00 5.50
C GLU A 318 26.99 9.60 4.10
N LEU A 319 26.56 8.44 3.61
CA LEU A 319 26.82 8.00 2.23
C LEU A 319 26.15 8.94 1.21
N TYR A 320 24.89 9.31 1.43
CA TYR A 320 24.19 10.30 0.61
C TYR A 320 24.94 11.64 0.56
N THR A 321 25.42 12.12 1.71
CA THR A 321 26.18 13.37 1.80
C THR A 321 27.50 13.28 1.06
N ARG A 322 28.22 12.15 1.16
CA ARG A 322 29.45 11.93 0.38
C ARG A 322 29.18 11.88 -1.12
N LYS A 323 28.04 11.32 -1.52
CA LYS A 323 27.62 11.19 -2.92
C LYS A 323 27.23 12.53 -3.55
N TRP A 324 26.50 13.37 -2.82
CA TRP A 324 25.88 14.58 -3.38
C TRP A 324 26.40 15.90 -2.78
N GLY A 325 27.26 15.84 -1.78
CA GLY A 325 27.78 17.01 -1.06
C GLY A 325 26.76 17.72 -0.16
N THR A 326 25.56 17.16 0.01
CA THR A 326 24.46 17.77 0.78
C THR A 326 23.55 16.70 1.38
N LEU A 327 22.75 17.08 2.38
CA LEU A 327 21.61 16.30 2.90
C LEU A 327 20.26 16.77 2.31
N ASP A 328 20.25 17.85 1.53
CA ASP A 328 19.03 18.34 0.88
C ASP A 328 18.61 17.37 -0.24
N CYS A 329 17.29 17.21 -0.41
CA CYS A 329 16.69 16.43 -1.48
C CYS A 329 16.53 17.26 -2.77
N LYS A 330 16.59 18.59 -2.66
CA LYS A 330 16.67 19.50 -3.80
C LYS A 330 18.15 19.68 -4.14
N LEU A 331 18.67 18.81 -4.99
CA LEU A 331 20.09 18.78 -5.37
C LEU A 331 20.51 19.96 -6.29
N LEU A 332 20.23 21.20 -5.89
CA LEU A 332 20.43 22.38 -6.71
C LEU A 332 21.90 22.52 -7.17
N GLY A 333 22.08 22.74 -8.48
CA GLY A 333 23.40 22.97 -9.07
C GLY A 333 24.27 21.72 -9.27
N VAL A 334 23.73 20.52 -9.03
CA VAL A 334 24.42 19.26 -9.34
C VAL A 334 23.87 18.62 -10.63
N THR A 335 24.67 17.74 -11.20
CA THR A 335 24.42 16.94 -12.40
C THR A 335 24.59 15.45 -12.09
N LEU A 336 24.16 14.56 -13.00
CA LEU A 336 24.38 13.12 -12.85
C LEU A 336 25.87 12.75 -12.76
N ASP A 337 26.75 13.53 -13.41
CA ASP A 337 28.19 13.31 -13.37
C ASP A 337 28.78 13.57 -11.97
N ASP A 338 28.18 14.44 -11.18
CA ASP A 338 28.66 14.76 -9.82
C ASP A 338 28.56 13.55 -8.88
N MET A 339 27.65 12.61 -9.17
CA MET A 339 27.54 11.33 -8.47
C MET A 339 28.86 10.52 -8.49
N TRP A 340 29.70 10.74 -9.50
CA TRP A 340 30.96 10.03 -9.70
C TRP A 340 32.18 10.81 -9.22
N LYS A 341 32.02 12.06 -8.78
CA LYS A 341 33.14 12.95 -8.38
C LYS A 341 33.55 12.79 -6.92
N GLY A 342 32.92 11.87 -6.17
CA GLY A 342 33.30 11.59 -4.80
C GLY A 342 34.72 11.03 -4.72
N ASP A 343 35.64 11.79 -4.12
CA ASP A 343 36.92 11.28 -3.62
C ASP A 343 36.64 10.28 -2.48
N ILE A 344 36.25 9.05 -2.84
CA ILE A 344 36.15 7.95 -1.88
C ILE A 344 37.57 7.42 -1.68
N VAL A 345 38.38 8.15 -0.91
CA VAL A 345 39.59 7.58 -0.32
C VAL A 345 39.12 6.69 0.83
N PHE A 346 39.00 5.40 0.56
CA PHE A 346 38.99 4.43 1.65
C PHE A 346 40.40 4.40 2.21
N ASP A 347 40.60 5.04 3.36
CA ASP A 347 41.80 4.79 4.16
C ASP A 347 41.66 3.35 4.67
N VAL A 348 42.27 2.42 3.93
CA VAL A 348 42.30 0.99 4.28
C VAL A 348 43.21 0.87 5.49
N MET A 349 42.64 0.75 6.69
CA MET A 349 43.37 0.32 7.89
C MET A 349 43.65 -1.18 7.86
#